data_AF-A0A7C3E2Y0-F1
#
_entry.id   AF-A0A7C3E2Y0-F1
#
_cell.length_a   1.000
_cell.length_b   1.000
_cell.length_c   1.000
_cell.angle_alpha   90.00
_cell.angle_beta   90.00
_cell.angle_gamma   90.00
#
_symmetry.space_group_name_H-M   'P 1'
#
loop_
_entity.id
_entity.type
_entity.pdbx_description
1 polymer ?
#
loop_
_entity_poly.entity_id
_entity_poly.type
_entity_poly.pdbx_seq_one_letter_code
_entity_poly.pdbx_strand_id
1 'polypeptide(L)' 'GRSANLGASGVVSGEHGKGGHFGGDPALKRMLFHPETPDPFKQRAGSRAGAMSLLTGVAAVSSVERKQPVRIDSLIKL' A
#
# COMPACT_ATOMS: atom_id res chain seq x y z
N GLY A 1 6.17 -21.88 1.06
CA GLY A 1 4.71 -21.90 0.98
C GLY A 1 4.24 -20.63 0.30
N ARG A 2 3.45 -20.72 -0.78
CA ARG A 2 2.85 -19.55 -1.42
C ARG A 2 1.79 -18.98 -0.47
N SER A 3 1.91 -17.70 -0.12
CA SER A 3 0.91 -16.99 0.67
C SER A 3 -0.38 -16.87 -0.15
N ALA A 4 -1.46 -17.49 0.32
CA ALA A 4 -2.79 -17.46 -0.29
C ALA A 4 -3.55 -16.13 -0.01
N ASN A 5 -2.81 -15.01 0.08
CA ASN A 5 -3.35 -13.72 0.54
C ASN A 5 -3.66 -12.76 -0.62
N LEU A 6 -3.27 -13.12 -1.84
CA LEU A 6 -3.55 -12.35 -3.04
C LEU A 6 -4.63 -13.13 -3.80
N GLY A 7 -5.79 -12.49 -4.02
CA GLY A 7 -6.90 -13.07 -4.78
C GLY A 7 -6.54 -13.34 -6.24
N ALA A 8 -7.54 -13.61 -7.08
CA ALA A 8 -7.33 -13.86 -8.50
C ALA A 8 -6.63 -12.66 -9.18
N SER A 9 -5.59 -12.93 -9.96
CA SER A 9 -4.87 -11.93 -10.75
C SER A 9 -5.50 -11.76 -12.13
N GLY A 10 -5.58 -10.53 -12.62
CA GLY A 10 -5.98 -10.20 -13.99
C GLY A 10 -5.03 -9.18 -14.60
N VAL A 11 -4.98 -9.12 -15.93
CA VAL A 11 -4.23 -8.08 -16.66
C VAL A 11 -5.16 -6.90 -16.89
N VAL A 12 -4.71 -5.70 -16.53
CA VAL A 12 -5.44 -4.44 -16.78
C VAL A 12 -4.56 -3.59 -17.69
N SER A 13 -5.16 -3.05 -18.76
CA SER A 13 -4.48 -2.06 -19.61
C SER A 13 -4.61 -0.68 -18.95
N GLY A 14 -3.48 0.00 -18.73
CA GLY A 14 -3.44 1.33 -18.13
C GLY A 14 -3.24 2.42 -19.17
N GLU A 15 -4.02 3.50 -19.10
CA GLU A 15 -3.72 4.71 -19.87
C GLU A 15 -2.58 5.47 -19.19
N HIS A 16 -1.47 5.65 -19.92
CA HIS A 16 -0.39 6.54 -19.49
C HIS A 16 -0.86 8.00 -19.62
N GLY A 17 -1.31 8.58 -18.52
CA GLY A 17 -1.69 9.99 -18.48
C GLY A 17 -0.49 10.90 -18.78
N LYS A 18 -0.73 12.04 -19.46
CA LYS A 18 0.30 13.06 -19.65
C LYS A 18 0.65 13.71 -18.30
N GLY A 19 1.78 13.32 -17.72
CA GLY A 19 2.43 13.97 -16.57
C GLY A 19 2.42 13.17 -15.25
N GLY A 20 3.48 13.37 -14.45
CA GLY A 20 3.66 12.92 -13.06
C GLY A 20 3.70 11.40 -12.85
N HIS A 21 4.86 10.84 -12.46
CA HIS A 21 5.06 9.42 -12.11
C HIS A 21 4.21 8.41 -12.92
N PHE A 22 4.35 8.42 -14.25
CA PHE A 22 3.62 7.55 -15.19
C PHE A 22 2.07 7.68 -15.17
N GLY A 23 1.53 8.82 -14.71
CA GLY A 23 0.10 9.06 -14.56
C GLY A 23 -0.45 8.73 -13.16
N GLY A 24 0.41 8.30 -12.23
CA GLY A 24 0.03 7.98 -10.86
C GLY A 24 -0.34 9.20 -10.01
N ASP A 25 0.38 10.31 -10.16
CA ASP A 25 0.15 11.50 -9.30
C ASP A 25 -1.25 12.11 -9.50
N PRO A 26 -1.75 12.30 -10.74
CA PRO A 26 -3.12 12.77 -10.94
C PRO A 26 -4.18 11.81 -10.39
N ALA A 27 -3.96 10.49 -10.51
CA ALA A 27 -4.89 9.48 -10.00
C ALA A 27 -4.95 9.48 -8.47
N LEU A 28 -3.79 9.54 -7.81
CA LEU A 28 -3.70 9.63 -6.35
C LEU A 28 -4.39 10.90 -5.83
N LYS A 29 -4.12 12.05 -6.45
CA LYS A 29 -4.76 13.32 -6.08
C LYS A 29 -6.28 13.24 -6.21
N ARG A 30 -6.80 12.65 -7.29
CA ARG A 30 -8.25 12.45 -7.45
C ARG A 30 -8.83 11.60 -6.32
N MET A 31 -8.18 10.50 -5.96
CA MET A 31 -8.63 9.64 -4.86
C MET A 31 -8.63 10.35 -3.50
N LEU A 32 -7.71 11.29 -3.27
CA LEU A 32 -7.60 12.06 -2.02
C LEU A 32 -8.64 13.18 -1.92
N PHE A 33 -8.84 13.93 -3.00
CA PHE A 33 -9.65 15.16 -2.97
C PHE A 33 -11.07 15.00 -3.55
N HIS A 34 -11.36 13.89 -4.23
CA HIS A 34 -12.69 13.57 -4.75
C HIS A 34 -13.14 12.20 -4.23
N PRO A 35 -13.77 12.14 -3.03
CA PRO A 35 -14.12 10.87 -2.39
C PRO A 35 -15.07 10.00 -3.23
N GLU A 36 -15.90 10.64 -4.06
CA GLU A 36 -16.82 9.99 -5.00
C GLU A 36 -16.11 9.26 -6.16
N THR A 37 -14.79 9.45 -6.34
CA THR A 37 -14.03 8.76 -7.39
C THR A 37 -14.19 7.24 -7.21
N PRO A 38 -14.70 6.51 -8.23
CA PRO A 38 -14.84 5.06 -8.15
C PRO A 38 -13.48 4.38 -7.92
N ASP A 39 -13.48 3.35 -7.08
CA ASP A 39 -12.29 2.56 -6.76
C ASP A 39 -12.57 1.05 -6.96
N PRO A 40 -12.78 0.59 -8.20
CA PRO A 40 -13.15 -0.80 -8.49
C PRO A 40 -12.07 -1.81 -8.08
N PHE A 41 -10.81 -1.35 -8.02
CA PHE A 41 -9.65 -2.17 -7.66
C PHE A 41 -9.22 -1.99 -6.20
N LYS A 42 -9.96 -1.22 -5.39
CA LYS A 42 -9.68 -0.99 -3.96
C LYS A 42 -8.26 -0.47 -3.69
N GLN A 43 -7.78 0.45 -4.54
CA GLN A 43 -6.44 1.03 -4.46
C GLN A 43 -6.34 2.16 -3.42
N ARG A 44 -7.45 2.78 -3.01
CA ARG A 44 -7.43 3.88 -2.05
C ARG A 44 -7.01 3.38 -0.67
N ALA A 45 -5.88 3.87 -0.16
CA ALA A 45 -5.39 3.56 1.16
C ALA A 45 -6.09 4.40 2.24
N GLY A 46 -6.61 3.75 3.29
CA GLY A 46 -7.09 4.40 4.51
C GLY A 46 -6.02 4.50 5.61
N SER A 47 -6.39 5.08 6.76
CA SER A 47 -5.49 5.29 7.90
C SER A 47 -4.80 4.01 8.37
N ARG A 48 -5.53 2.89 8.46
CA ARG A 48 -4.96 1.59 8.81
C ARG A 48 -3.89 1.12 7.81
N ALA A 49 -4.13 1.28 6.51
CA ALA A 49 -3.16 0.90 5.49
C ALA A 49 -1.89 1.78 5.57
N GLY A 50 -2.07 3.08 5.82
CA GLY A 50 -0.96 3.99 6.10
C GLY A 50 -0.14 3.60 7.33
N ALA A 51 -0.79 3.30 8.45
CA ALA A 51 -0.13 2.85 9.67
C ALA A 51 0.66 1.55 9.44
N MET A 52 0.08 0.58 8.72
CA MET A 52 0.78 -0.66 8.36
C MET A 52 2.01 -0.41 7.48
N SER A 53 1.97 0.56 6.57
CA SER A 53 3.13 0.94 5.74
C SER A 53 4.29 1.45 6.60
N LEU A 54 4.01 2.39 7.52
CA LEU A 54 5.00 2.92 8.46
C LEU A 54 5.58 1.82 9.36
N LEU A 55 4.72 0.99 9.95
CA LEU A 55 5.15 -0.10 10.84
C LEU A 55 5.97 -1.16 10.11
N THR A 56 5.67 -1.42 8.83
CA THR A 56 6.49 -2.32 8.00
C THR A 56 7.91 -1.79 7.85
N GLY A 57 8.06 -0.48 7.62
CA GLY A 57 9.39 0.17 7.56
C GLY A 57 10.15 0.06 8.88
N VAL A 58 9.49 0.34 10.00
CA VAL A 58 10.08 0.20 11.34
C VAL A 58 10.50 -1.25 11.61
N ALA A 59 9.63 -2.22 11.31
CA ALA A 59 9.92 -3.64 11.47
C ALA A 59 11.14 -4.07 10.65
N ALA A 60 11.27 -3.57 9.42
CA ALA A 60 12.41 -3.87 8.55
C ALA A 60 13.73 -3.34 9.13
N VAL A 61 13.76 -2.07 9.58
CA VAL A 61 14.95 -1.48 10.21
C VAL A 61 15.34 -2.26 11.48
N SER A 62 14.39 -2.50 12.39
CA SER A 62 14.66 -3.27 13.61
C SER A 62 15.07 -4.72 13.32
N SER A 63 14.57 -5.31 12.24
CA SER A 63 14.96 -6.67 11.82
C SER A 63 16.42 -6.73 11.38
N VAL A 64 16.89 -5.74 10.63
CA VAL A 64 18.29 -5.62 10.22
C VAL A 64 19.22 -5.50 11.43
N GLU A 65 18.87 -4.63 12.38
CA GLU A 65 19.67 -4.41 13.59
C GLU A 65 19.79 -5.67 14.45
N ARG A 66 18.68 -6.41 14.60
CA ARG A 66 18.59 -7.58 15.48
C ARG A 66 18.94 -8.90 14.79
N LYS A 67 19.13 -8.89 13.46
CA LYS A 67 19.34 -10.07 12.62
C LYS A 67 18.27 -11.16 12.81
N GLN A 68 17.04 -10.75 13.06
CA GLN A 68 15.90 -11.65 13.26
C GLN A 68 14.60 -11.04 12.72
N PRO A 69 13.60 -11.86 12.33
CA PRO A 69 12.28 -11.35 11.97
C PRO A 69 11.61 -10.58 13.12
N VAL A 70 10.88 -9.52 12.78
CA VAL A 70 10.10 -8.71 13.73
C VAL A 70 8.63 -8.75 13.33
N ARG A 71 7.74 -9.04 14.29
CA ARG A 71 6.28 -9.05 14.08
C ARG A 71 5.72 -7.64 14.26
N ILE A 72 4.88 -7.18 13.34
CA ILE A 72 4.31 -5.81 13.39
C ILE A 72 3.51 -5.56 14.68
N ASP A 73 2.75 -6.55 15.17
CA ASP A 73 1.97 -6.42 16.40
C ASP A 73 2.83 -6.30 17.67
N SER A 74 4.13 -6.61 17.60
CA SER A 74 5.06 -6.35 18.72
C SER A 74 5.54 -4.89 18.81
N LEU A 75 5.26 -4.07 17.78
CA LEU A 75 5.74 -2.69 17.68
C LEU A 75 4.77 -1.66 18.26
N ILE A 76 3.52 -2.03 18.47
CA ILE A 76 2.46 -1.14 18.97
C ILE A 76 1.63 -1.85 20.04
N LYS A 77 1.07 -1.07 20.97
CA LYS A 77 0.02 -1.53 21.88
C LYS A 77 -1.27 -0.83 21.49
N LEU A 78 -2.32 -1.61 21.32
CA LEU A 78 -3.67 -1.13 21.05
C LEU A 78 -4.46 -1.06 22.35
#